data_AF-A0A6L6QQW5-F1
#
_entry.id   AF-A0A6L6QQW5-F1
#
_cell.length_a   1.000
_cell.length_b   1.000
_cell.length_c   1.000
_cell.angle_alpha   90.00
_cell.angle_beta   90.00
_cell.angle_gamma   90.00
#
_symmetry.space_group_name_H-M   'P 1'
#
loop_
_entity.id
_entity.type
_entity.pdbx_description
1 polymer ?
#
loop_
_entity_poly.entity_id
_entity_poly.type
_entity_poly.pdbx_seq_one_letter_code
_entity_poly.pdbx_strand_id
1 'polypeptide(L)'
;EPIALYWFDKGIKVSLVNPNCIKSFGASENIRNKNDQVDAALIARYCAAMAPAAWDAPSLEQRQLRAWSNRLAALQDMRQQEMNRLETHAVAEQRE
;
A
#
# COMPACT_ATOMS: atom_id res chain seq x y z
N GLU A 1 -1.39 -2.75 1.84
CA GLU A 1 -1.12 -4.17 2.18
C GLU A 1 -1.39 -4.55 3.63
N PRO A 2 -1.04 -3.77 4.69
CA PRO A 2 -1.12 -4.25 6.07
C PRO A 2 -2.52 -4.73 6.50
N ILE A 3 -3.56 -4.02 6.07
CA ILE A 3 -4.95 -4.37 6.40
C ILE A 3 -5.44 -5.62 5.64
N ALA A 4 -4.98 -5.82 4.40
CA ALA A 4 -5.33 -7.00 3.61
C ALA A 4 -4.71 -8.26 4.22
N LEU A 5 -3.42 -8.17 4.59
CA LEU A 5 -2.71 -9.25 5.30
C LEU A 5 -3.38 -9.57 6.64
N TYR A 6 -3.71 -8.55 7.43
CA TYR A 6 -4.36 -8.73 8.73
C TYR A 6 -5.68 -9.52 8.61
N TRP A 7 -6.55 -9.15 7.67
CA TRP A 7 -7.83 -9.84 7.49
C TRP A 7 -7.66 -11.23 6.87
N PHE A 8 -6.72 -11.40 5.95
CA PHE A 8 -6.38 -12.70 5.39
C PHE A 8 -5.87 -13.67 6.48
N ASP A 9 -4.96 -13.22 7.35
CA ASP A 9 -4.43 -14.02 8.46
C ASP A 9 -5.52 -14.36 9.50
N LYS A 10 -6.65 -13.62 9.52
CA LYS A 10 -7.85 -13.93 10.31
C LYS A 10 -8.83 -14.89 9.60
N GLY A 11 -8.48 -15.38 8.41
CA GLY A 11 -9.32 -16.29 7.62
C GLY A 11 -10.47 -15.60 6.88
N ILE A 12 -10.47 -14.27 6.79
CA ILE A 12 -11.47 -13.53 6.02
C ILE A 12 -11.06 -13.52 4.55
N LYS A 13 -12.00 -13.81 3.65
CA LYS A 13 -11.78 -13.66 2.21
C LYS A 13 -11.53 -12.18 1.89
N VAL A 14 -10.34 -11.88 1.41
CA VAL A 14 -9.95 -10.54 0.93
C VAL A 14 -9.85 -10.58 -0.58
N SER A 15 -10.21 -9.49 -1.25
CA SER A 15 -9.96 -9.27 -2.67
C SER A 15 -9.22 -7.95 -2.85
N LEU A 16 -8.18 -7.95 -3.67
CA LEU A 16 -7.49 -6.73 -4.09
C LEU A 16 -8.04 -6.31 -5.45
N VAL A 17 -8.73 -5.17 -5.48
CA VAL A 17 -9.36 -4.63 -6.69
C VAL A 17 -8.72 -3.30 -7.04
N ASN A 18 -8.47 -3.07 -8.33
CA ASN A 18 -8.01 -1.80 -8.83
C ASN A 18 -9.06 -0.70 -8.53
N PRO A 19 -8.71 0.39 -7.83
CA PRO A 19 -9.64 1.48 -7.52
C PRO A 19 -10.35 2.06 -8.74
N ASN A 20 -9.72 2.03 -9.93
CA ASN A 20 -10.34 2.51 -11.16
C ASN A 20 -11.56 1.67 -11.58
N CYS A 21 -11.57 0.36 -11.29
CA CYS A 21 -12.73 -0.50 -11.60
C CYS A 21 -13.95 -0.07 -10.79
N ILE A 22 -13.76 0.19 -9.49
CA ILE A 22 -14.82 0.65 -8.58
C ILE A 22 -15.31 2.04 -9.01
N LYS A 23 -14.39 2.94 -9.37
CA LYS A 23 -14.73 4.28 -9.86
C LYS A 23 -15.56 4.24 -11.15
N SER A 24 -15.15 3.43 -12.13
CA SER A 24 -15.87 3.27 -13.40
C SER A 24 -17.25 2.64 -13.19
N PHE A 25 -17.37 1.69 -12.25
CA PHE A 25 -18.66 1.12 -11.87
C PHE A 25 -19.59 2.18 -11.25
N GLY A 26 -19.08 3.02 -10.35
CA GLY A 26 -19.87 4.13 -9.78
C GLY A 26 -20.30 5.17 -10.81
N ALA A 27 -19.47 5.43 -11.82
CA ALA A 27 -19.83 6.27 -12.95
C ALA A 27 -20.97 5.65 -13.78
N SER A 28 -20.94 4.33 -14.00
CA SER A 28 -22.01 3.61 -14.71
C SER A 28 -23.35 3.62 -13.95
N GLU A 29 -23.32 3.69 -12.61
CA GLU A 29 -24.50 3.84 -11.75
C GLU A 29 -24.92 5.31 -11.55
N ASN A 30 -24.27 6.27 -12.24
CA ASN A 30 -24.53 7.72 -12.16
C ASN A 30 -24.48 8.28 -10.72
N ILE A 31 -23.57 7.77 -9.89
CA ILE A 31 -23.33 8.27 -8.54
C ILE A 31 -22.54 9.58 -8.62
N ARG A 32 -23.16 10.67 -8.15
CA ARG A 32 -22.58 12.03 -8.21
C ARG A 32 -22.03 12.52 -6.87
N ASN A 33 -22.58 12.01 -5.78
CA ASN A 33 -22.19 12.40 -4.43
C ASN A 33 -21.17 11.42 -3.88
N LYS A 34 -20.07 11.95 -3.34
CA LYS A 34 -19.02 11.16 -2.72
C LYS A 34 -19.04 11.38 -1.22
N ASN A 35 -19.46 10.37 -0.48
CA ASN A 35 -19.29 10.29 0.96
C ASN A 35 -19.02 8.83 1.35
N ASP A 36 -18.52 8.60 2.56
CA ASP A 36 -18.08 7.27 2.99
C ASP A 36 -19.21 6.23 2.94
N GLN A 37 -20.45 6.63 3.24
CA GLN A 37 -21.60 5.74 3.20
C GLN A 37 -21.96 5.30 1.77
N VAL A 38 -21.94 6.24 0.82
CA VAL A 38 -22.21 5.99 -0.60
C VAL A 38 -21.09 5.15 -1.21
N ASP A 39 -19.83 5.45 -0.88
CA ASP A 39 -18.67 4.70 -1.36
C ASP A 39 -18.69 3.25 -0.83
N ALA A 40 -19.02 3.03 0.45
CA ALA A 40 -19.17 1.68 1.01
C ALA A 40 -20.27 0.87 0.31
N ALA A 41 -21.43 1.50 0.06
CA ALA A 41 -22.53 0.86 -0.65
C ALA A 41 -22.17 0.54 -2.11
N LEU A 42 -21.44 1.44 -2.78
CA LEU A 42 -20.93 1.24 -4.14
C LEU A 42 -19.97 0.03 -4.20
N ILE A 43 -19.03 -0.06 -3.26
CA ILE A 43 -18.08 -1.18 -3.18
C ILE A 43 -18.84 -2.50 -2.94
N ALA A 44 -19.83 -2.51 -2.06
CA ALA A 44 -20.64 -3.70 -1.81
C ALA A 44 -21.39 -4.17 -3.06
N ARG A 45 -22.03 -3.25 -3.81
CA ARG A 45 -22.69 -3.57 -5.09
C ARG A 45 -21.71 -4.05 -6.14
N TYR A 46 -20.57 -3.39 -6.27
CA TYR A 46 -19.51 -3.81 -7.18
C TYR A 46 -19.07 -5.25 -6.87
N CYS A 47 -18.79 -5.57 -5.61
CA CYS A 47 -18.37 -6.90 -5.20
C CYS A 47 -19.46 -7.97 -5.42
N ALA A 48 -20.74 -7.62 -5.23
CA ALA A 48 -21.85 -8.52 -5.51
C ALA A 48 -22.00 -8.79 -7.02
N ALA A 49 -21.80 -7.78 -7.86
CA ALA A 49 -21.94 -7.91 -9.32
C ALA A 49 -20.74 -8.58 -9.99
N MET A 50 -19.52 -8.23 -9.56
CA MET A 50 -18.28 -8.64 -10.21
C MET A 50 -17.61 -9.85 -9.56
N ALA A 51 -18.01 -10.19 -8.33
CA ALA A 51 -17.48 -11.32 -7.56
C ALA A 51 -15.94 -11.44 -7.65
N PRO A 52 -15.19 -10.41 -7.24
CA PRO A 52 -13.75 -10.39 -7.44
C PRO A 52 -13.06 -11.61 -6.82
N ALA A 53 -12.00 -12.05 -7.50
CA ALA A 53 -11.21 -13.20 -7.08
C ALA A 53 -10.68 -13.00 -5.65
N ALA A 54 -10.57 -14.09 -4.90
CA ALA A 54 -9.85 -14.06 -3.63
C ALA A 54 -8.40 -13.67 -3.91
N TRP A 55 -7.86 -12.82 -3.05
CA TRP A 55 -6.45 -12.49 -3.04
C TRP A 55 -5.71 -13.52 -2.19
N ASP A 56 -4.71 -14.15 -2.80
CA ASP A 56 -3.79 -15.04 -2.09
C ASP A 56 -2.63 -14.23 -1.52
N ALA A 57 -2.52 -14.25 -0.20
CA ALA A 57 -1.41 -13.58 0.46
C ALA A 57 -0.09 -14.30 0.16
N PRO A 58 1.02 -13.55 0.01
CA PRO A 58 2.34 -14.17 -0.02
C PRO A 58 2.60 -14.95 1.27
N SER A 59 3.41 -16.00 1.17
CA SER A 59 3.74 -16.88 2.31
C SER A 59 4.41 -16.10 3.43
N LEU A 60 4.39 -16.64 4.66
CA LEU A 60 5.02 -15.98 5.80
C LEU A 60 6.51 -15.69 5.54
N GLU A 61 7.22 -16.63 4.92
CA GLU A 61 8.64 -16.54 4.59
C GLU A 61 8.88 -15.42 3.57
N GLN A 62 8.03 -15.33 2.53
CA GLN A 62 8.10 -14.25 1.54
C GLN A 62 7.87 -12.87 2.19
N ARG A 63 6.91 -12.79 3.13
CA ARG A 63 6.60 -11.57 3.88
C ARG A 63 7.78 -11.15 4.77
N GLN A 64 8.39 -12.10 5.47
CA GLN A 64 9.57 -11.87 6.31
C GLN A 64 10.78 -11.41 5.50
N LEU A 65 11.08 -12.08 4.39
CA LEU A 65 12.19 -11.70 3.51
C LEU A 65 12.02 -10.27 2.98
N ARG A 66 10.80 -9.91 2.53
CA ARG A 66 10.49 -8.54 2.09
C ARG A 66 10.72 -7.52 3.22
N ALA A 67 10.29 -7.84 4.44
CA ALA A 67 10.49 -6.97 5.59
C ALA A 67 11.98 -6.74 5.89
N TRP A 68 12.80 -7.80 5.87
CA TRP A 68 14.25 -7.68 6.05
C TRP A 68 14.92 -6.89 4.92
N SER A 69 14.53 -7.13 3.67
CA SER A 69 15.05 -6.38 2.52
C SER A 69 14.75 -4.88 2.63
N ASN A 70 13.51 -4.54 2.99
CA ASN A 70 13.11 -3.13 3.20
C ASN A 70 13.87 -2.50 4.36
N ARG A 71 14.10 -3.25 5.45
CA ARG A 71 14.88 -2.76 6.59
C ARG A 71 16.34 -2.51 6.20
N LEU A 72 16.93 -3.40 5.42
CA LEU A 72 18.29 -3.22 4.92
C LEU A 72 18.40 -1.96 4.06
N ALA A 73 17.50 -1.77 3.10
CA ALA A 73 17.46 -0.58 2.25
C ALA A 73 17.36 0.71 3.08
N ALA A 74 16.45 0.76 4.05
CA ALA A 74 16.31 1.91 4.93
C ALA A 74 17.59 2.23 5.73
N LEU A 75 18.30 1.20 6.19
CA LEU A 75 19.58 1.39 6.89
C LEU A 75 20.68 1.91 5.95
N GLN A 76 20.70 1.46 4.70
CA GLN A 76 21.63 1.95 3.68
C GLN A 76 21.36 3.42 3.35
N ASP A 77 20.08 3.79 3.20
CA ASP A 77 19.67 5.17 2.94
C ASP A 77 20.07 6.09 4.11
N MET A 78 19.82 5.68 5.35
CA MET A 78 20.26 6.40 6.54
C MET A 78 21.78 6.60 6.56
N ARG A 79 22.55 5.54 6.28
CA ARG A 79 24.01 5.63 6.22
C ARG A 79 24.45 6.66 5.17
N GLN A 80 23.84 6.63 3.99
CA GLN A 80 24.16 7.58 2.93
C GLN A 80 23.82 9.03 3.33
N GLN A 81 22.68 9.24 3.99
CA GLN A 81 22.30 10.55 4.51
C GLN A 81 23.33 11.10 5.50
N GLU A 82 23.84 10.27 6.42
CA GLU A 82 24.86 10.72 7.37
C GLU A 82 26.20 10.98 6.69
N MET A 83 26.60 10.16 5.70
CA MET A 83 27.80 10.43 4.90
C MET A 83 27.71 11.79 4.19
N ASN A 84 26.58 12.06 3.53
CA ASN A 84 26.35 13.34 2.85
C ASN A 84 26.40 14.53 3.83
N ARG A 85 25.89 14.36 5.06
CA ARG A 85 25.97 15.40 6.10
C ARG A 85 27.41 15.68 6.51
N LEU A 86 28.22 14.64 6.74
CA LEU A 86 29.63 14.78 7.09
C LEU A 86 30.42 15.50 6.00
N GLU A 87 30.22 15.14 4.73
CA GLU A 87 30.85 15.83 3.60
C GLU A 87 30.46 17.31 3.54
N THR A 88 29.18 17.62 3.78
CA THR A 88 28.70 19.01 3.77
C THR A 88 29.37 19.84 4.87
N HIS A 89 29.54 19.28 6.08
CA HIS A 89 30.24 19.95 7.17
C HIS A 89 31.73 20.16 6.87
N ALA A 90 32.42 19.15 6.33
CA ALA A 90 33.84 19.25 5.96
C ALA A 90 34.08 20.31 4.87
N VAL A 91 33.17 20.43 3.90
CA VAL A 91 33.27 21.47 2.86
C VAL A 91 33.02 22.88 3.42
N ALA A 92 32.16 23.01 4.44
CA ALA A 92 31.91 24.30 5.09
C ALA A 92 33.15 24.78 5.86
N GLU A 93 33.83 23.89 6.59
CA GLU A 93 35.07 24.22 7.32
C GLU A 93 36.24 24.63 6.39
N GLN A 94 36.29 24.12 5.16
CA GLN A 94 37.33 24.47 4.18
C GLN A 94 37.12 25.83 3.48
N ARG A 95 35.93 26.44 3.64
CA ARG A 95 35.56 27.70 3.00
C ARG A 95 35.71 28.92 3.93
N GLU A 96 35.94 28.70 5.22
CA GLU A 96 36.31 29.72 6.21
C GLU A 96 37.84 29.87 6.29
#